data_AF-A0A0A0J1K0-F1
#
_entry.id   AF-A0A0A0J1K0-F1
#
_cell.length_a   1.000
_cell.length_b   1.000
_cell.length_c   1.000
_cell.angle_alpha   90.00
_cell.angle_beta   90.00
_cell.angle_gamma   90.00
#
_symmetry.space_group_name_H-M   'P 1'
#
loop_
_entity.id
_entity.type
_entity.pdbx_description
1 polymer ?
#
loop_
_entity_poly.entity_id
_entity_poly.type
_entity_poly.pdbx_seq_one_letter_code
_entity_poly.pdbx_strand_id
1 'polypeptide(L)'
;MPGDLTPLEIVGGLVPLVVAVMTLAAFHWRRRDEVFTEVTPGEVPRLGSGTGSSRVRRGVEWAGSVAPRFHAPDESTPALSGTVLDGIVHGRDLTATLVDLALRGIVSLEKEGDDFRVSRTGVGDDTMADHEQVLLNSLLGQADSVRLGELRRADVAQRWREAEIAVYRAVVDRGWYSKHPRSRNGWLSALGVILVLGAVVAGVASGIADDHWRWVPLGVGLGLGGALLVRLGRGRTPRTAAGSAARIQALGYEKYLATAEANQLRREELAGEVRSMLPYAVAFGVAPHVASVLADALRAAKLAEGAQNALAVAVDASLDPGVLHLVSGLVDLGGALDVPDLGALGDLVPDDAVSALVEGFEGLGSALSSFAGGIGDLVPDGDFLDGCDSGCLDF
;
A
#
# COMPACT_ATOMS: atom_id res chain seq x y z
N MET A 1 -13.42 -40.02 -41.13
CA MET A 1 -13.90 -38.63 -41.00
C MET A 1 -15.34 -38.65 -41.45
N PRO A 2 -16.33 -38.22 -40.64
CA PRO A 2 -17.70 -38.18 -41.13
C PRO A 2 -17.74 -37.19 -42.29
N GLY A 3 -18.24 -37.62 -43.44
CA GLY A 3 -18.06 -36.98 -44.75
C GLY A 3 -18.87 -35.71 -44.98
N ASP A 4 -19.57 -35.20 -43.97
CA ASP A 4 -20.67 -34.24 -44.15
C ASP A 4 -20.42 -32.86 -43.53
N LEU A 5 -19.27 -32.61 -42.89
CA LEU A 5 -18.94 -31.24 -42.48
C LEU A 5 -18.44 -30.42 -43.64
N THR A 6 -19.20 -29.41 -44.00
CA THR A 6 -18.71 -28.36 -44.88
C THR A 6 -17.72 -27.46 -44.11
N PRO A 7 -16.68 -26.91 -44.77
CA PRO A 7 -15.80 -25.92 -44.16
C PRO A 7 -16.57 -24.72 -43.58
N LEU A 8 -17.73 -24.39 -44.16
CA LEU A 8 -18.61 -23.32 -43.70
C LEU A 8 -19.20 -23.58 -42.30
N GLU A 9 -19.54 -24.83 -41.98
CA GLU A 9 -20.11 -25.20 -40.67
C GLU A 9 -19.06 -25.18 -39.57
N ILE A 10 -17.83 -25.58 -39.89
CA ILE A 10 -16.70 -25.47 -38.96
C ILE A 10 -16.40 -23.99 -38.67
N VAL A 11 -16.33 -23.17 -39.72
CA VAL A 11 -16.09 -21.72 -39.58
C VAL A 11 -17.23 -21.05 -38.81
N GLY A 12 -18.49 -21.36 -39.15
CA GLY A 12 -19.68 -20.84 -38.49
C GLY A 12 -19.75 -21.19 -37.01
N GLY A 13 -19.42 -22.44 -36.65
CA GLY A 13 -19.41 -22.89 -35.27
C GLY A 13 -18.33 -22.23 -34.40
N LEU A 14 -17.22 -21.79 -35.00
CA LEU A 14 -16.14 -21.09 -34.28
C LEU A 14 -16.34 -19.57 -34.17
N VAL A 15 -17.32 -18.98 -34.88
CA VAL A 15 -17.62 -17.54 -34.80
C VAL A 15 -17.79 -17.04 -33.36
N PRO A 16 -18.54 -17.70 -32.44
CA PRO A 16 -18.70 -17.23 -31.08
C PRO A 16 -17.38 -17.11 -30.32
N LEU A 17 -16.44 -18.03 -30.56
CA LEU A 17 -15.11 -17.99 -29.97
C LEU A 17 -14.31 -16.78 -30.50
N VAL A 18 -14.33 -16.55 -31.81
CA VAL A 18 -13.65 -15.39 -32.41
C VAL A 18 -14.23 -14.08 -31.88
N VAL A 19 -15.55 -13.97 -31.80
CA VAL A 19 -16.23 -12.80 -31.23
C VAL A 19 -15.87 -12.60 -29.76
N ALA A 20 -15.83 -13.68 -28.96
CA ALA A 20 -15.41 -13.62 -27.56
C ALA A 20 -13.96 -13.12 -27.42
N VAL A 21 -13.04 -13.64 -28.23
CA VAL A 21 -11.64 -13.18 -28.26
C VAL A 21 -11.54 -11.71 -28.65
N MET A 22 -12.23 -11.28 -29.71
CA MET A 22 -12.26 -9.88 -30.15
C MET A 22 -12.85 -8.94 -29.09
N THR A 23 -13.91 -9.39 -28.42
CA THR A 23 -14.55 -8.65 -27.32
C THR A 23 -13.59 -8.48 -26.16
N LEU A 24 -12.87 -9.54 -25.76
CA LEU A 24 -11.86 -9.49 -24.71
C LEU A 24 -10.67 -8.62 -25.09
N ALA A 25 -10.22 -8.66 -26.35
CA ALA A 25 -9.14 -7.80 -26.83
C ALA A 25 -9.53 -6.32 -26.75
N ALA A 26 -10.72 -5.96 -27.24
CA ALA A 26 -11.26 -4.60 -27.15
C ALA A 26 -11.46 -4.16 -25.69
N PHE A 27 -11.94 -5.06 -24.84
CA PHE A 27 -12.15 -4.83 -23.42
C PHE A 27 -10.85 -4.59 -22.67
N HIS A 28 -9.83 -5.42 -22.92
CA HIS A 28 -8.52 -5.27 -22.32
C HIS A 28 -7.84 -3.98 -22.78
N TRP A 29 -8.04 -3.57 -24.04
CA TRP A 29 -7.54 -2.30 -24.56
C TRP A 29 -8.21 -1.08 -23.89
N ARG A 30 -9.51 -1.13 -23.63
CA ARG A 30 -10.24 -0.06 -22.92
C ARG A 30 -9.87 0.07 -21.44
N ARG A 31 -9.32 -0.99 -20.82
CA ARG A 31 -8.90 -1.01 -19.41
C ARG A 31 -7.47 -0.55 -19.17
N ARG A 32 -6.80 -0.04 -20.20
CA ARG A 32 -5.48 0.57 -20.03
C ARG A 32 -5.60 1.91 -19.34
N ASP A 33 -4.68 2.16 -18.42
CA ASP A 33 -4.53 3.44 -17.74
C ASP A 33 -4.29 4.57 -18.74
N GLU A 34 -4.68 5.77 -18.35
CA GLU A 34 -4.42 6.99 -19.09
C GLU A 34 -3.21 7.71 -18.49
N VAL A 35 -2.41 8.38 -19.30
CA VAL A 35 -1.24 9.15 -18.87
C VAL A 35 -1.21 10.46 -19.63
N PHE A 36 -0.74 11.51 -18.97
CA PHE A 36 -0.51 12.78 -19.64
C PHE A 36 0.60 12.64 -20.69
N THR A 37 0.39 13.24 -21.86
CA THR A 37 1.35 13.17 -22.98
C THR A 37 2.28 14.37 -23.05
N GLU A 38 1.91 15.48 -22.42
CA GLU A 38 2.61 16.77 -22.53
C GLU A 38 3.51 17.09 -21.34
N VAL A 39 3.50 16.24 -20.31
CA VAL A 39 4.31 16.39 -19.10
C VAL A 39 5.08 15.12 -18.80
N THR A 40 6.15 15.27 -18.00
CA THR A 40 6.93 14.14 -17.50
C THR A 40 6.00 13.17 -16.76
N PRO A 41 6.12 11.85 -17.00
CA PRO A 41 5.32 10.86 -16.28
C PRO A 41 5.44 11.06 -14.76
N GLY A 42 4.29 11.19 -14.08
CA GLY A 42 4.24 11.48 -12.64
C GLY A 42 3.99 12.94 -12.30
N GLU A 43 4.07 13.87 -13.24
CA GLU A 43 3.66 15.27 -13.01
C GLU A 43 2.24 15.53 -13.50
N VAL A 44 1.56 16.44 -12.81
CA VAL A 44 0.24 16.93 -13.19
C VAL A 44 0.42 18.24 -13.95
N PRO A 45 -0.22 18.44 -15.12
CA PRO A 45 -0.14 19.69 -15.86
C PRO A 45 -0.55 20.88 -14.99
N ARG A 46 0.19 21.99 -15.09
CA ARG A 46 -0.23 23.25 -14.44
C ARG A 46 -1.49 23.76 -15.12
N LEU A 47 -2.39 24.38 -14.35
CA LEU A 47 -3.59 25.03 -14.90
C LEU A 47 -3.22 25.91 -16.11
N GLY A 48 -3.80 25.63 -17.27
CA GLY A 48 -3.57 26.37 -18.53
C GLY A 48 -2.55 25.75 -19.50
N SER A 49 -1.87 24.65 -19.11
CA SER A 49 -1.07 23.82 -20.03
C SER A 49 -1.91 22.64 -20.54
N GLY A 50 -1.66 22.18 -21.78
CA GLY A 50 -2.57 21.28 -22.49
C GLY A 50 -2.87 19.99 -21.73
N THR A 51 -4.14 19.59 -21.76
CA THR A 51 -4.68 18.44 -21.02
C THR A 51 -4.59 17.14 -21.83
N GLY A 52 -3.62 17.04 -22.76
CA GLY A 52 -3.46 15.87 -23.61
C GLY A 52 -3.24 14.61 -22.75
N SER A 53 -4.20 13.69 -22.79
CA SER A 53 -4.08 12.36 -22.18
C SER A 53 -4.14 11.29 -23.27
N SER A 54 -3.39 10.21 -23.08
CA SER A 54 -3.45 9.04 -23.95
C SER A 54 -3.37 7.77 -23.13
N ARG A 55 -3.92 6.67 -23.68
CA ARG A 55 -3.80 5.36 -23.04
C ARG A 55 -2.37 4.83 -23.14
N VAL A 56 -1.91 4.15 -22.10
CA VAL A 56 -0.60 3.50 -22.09
C VAL A 56 -0.45 2.56 -23.29
N ARG A 57 0.67 2.66 -24.02
CA ARG A 57 0.93 1.85 -25.22
C ARG A 57 1.31 0.40 -24.91
N ARG A 58 2.06 0.15 -23.83
CA ARG A 58 2.56 -1.16 -23.42
C ARG A 58 1.98 -1.57 -22.07
N GLY A 59 1.40 -2.76 -22.03
CA GLY A 59 0.77 -3.28 -20.81
C GLY A 59 -0.53 -2.57 -20.47
N VAL A 60 -0.91 -2.70 -19.21
CA VAL A 60 -2.17 -2.21 -18.64
C VAL A 60 -1.93 -0.98 -17.76
N GLU A 61 -0.76 -0.91 -17.13
CA GLU A 61 -0.32 0.17 -16.26
C GLU A 61 0.97 0.77 -16.83
N TRP A 62 1.32 1.97 -16.39
CA TRP A 62 2.60 2.56 -16.78
C TRP A 62 3.76 1.75 -16.18
N ALA A 63 4.66 1.30 -17.06
CA ALA A 63 5.78 0.40 -16.73
C ALA A 63 7.15 1.03 -17.07
N GLY A 64 7.24 2.37 -17.07
CA GLY A 64 8.51 3.06 -17.23
C GLY A 64 9.36 2.99 -15.96
N SER A 65 10.59 3.50 -16.05
CA SER A 65 11.48 3.61 -14.89
C SER A 65 11.01 4.75 -13.97
N VAL A 66 10.58 4.41 -12.75
CA VAL A 66 10.29 5.41 -11.72
C VAL A 66 11.59 5.80 -11.00
N ALA A 67 11.88 7.10 -10.98
CA ALA A 67 12.96 7.66 -10.17
C ALA A 67 12.50 7.81 -8.71
N PRO A 68 13.39 7.57 -7.72
CA PRO A 68 13.08 7.87 -6.33
C PRO A 68 12.63 9.33 -6.15
N ARG A 69 11.62 9.55 -5.32
CA ARG A 69 11.07 10.88 -4.99
C ARG A 69 11.12 11.05 -3.48
N PHE A 70 11.56 12.21 -2.99
CA PHE A 70 11.73 12.48 -1.56
C PHE A 70 10.43 12.81 -0.83
N HIS A 71 9.45 13.38 -1.54
CA HIS A 71 8.19 13.81 -0.95
C HIS A 71 7.05 12.88 -1.34
N ALA A 72 6.12 12.72 -0.38
CA ALA A 72 4.84 12.07 -0.62
C ALA A 72 4.10 12.70 -1.81
N PRO A 73 3.17 11.95 -2.45
CA PRO A 73 2.36 12.51 -3.53
C PRO A 73 1.55 13.72 -3.05
N ASP A 74 1.40 14.69 -3.93
CA ASP A 74 0.73 15.95 -3.59
C ASP A 74 -0.73 15.68 -3.17
N GLU A 75 -1.18 16.29 -2.06
CA GLU A 75 -2.55 16.18 -1.50
C GLU A 75 -3.04 14.74 -1.25
N SER A 76 -2.10 13.81 -1.06
CA SER A 76 -2.38 12.42 -0.72
C SER A 76 -2.31 12.19 0.80
N THR A 77 -3.13 11.27 1.28
CA THR A 77 -2.97 10.67 2.61
C THR A 77 -2.31 9.29 2.45
N PRO A 78 -1.78 8.69 3.53
CA PRO A 78 -1.14 7.37 3.46
C PRO A 78 -2.05 6.29 2.86
N ALA A 79 -3.33 6.24 3.27
CA ALA A 79 -4.27 5.27 2.71
C ALA A 79 -4.51 5.46 1.21
N LEU A 80 -4.64 6.71 0.76
CA LEU A 80 -4.83 7.00 -0.66
C LEU A 80 -3.59 6.60 -1.47
N SER A 81 -2.40 6.86 -0.92
CA SER A 81 -1.13 6.48 -1.54
C SER A 81 -0.95 4.98 -1.63
N GLY A 82 -1.33 4.20 -0.61
CA GLY A 82 -1.36 2.74 -0.69
C GLY A 82 -2.35 2.26 -1.77
N THR A 83 -3.58 2.79 -1.74
CA THR A 83 -4.66 2.40 -2.65
C THR A 83 -4.36 2.71 -4.11
N VAL A 84 -3.65 3.80 -4.42
CA VAL A 84 -3.39 4.17 -5.81
C VAL A 84 -2.39 3.21 -6.49
N LEU A 85 -1.55 2.52 -5.72
CA LEU A 85 -0.54 1.58 -6.24
C LEU A 85 -1.16 0.40 -6.97
N ASP A 86 -2.13 -0.27 -6.36
CA ASP A 86 -2.75 -1.50 -6.86
C ASP A 86 -4.29 -1.44 -6.99
N GLY A 87 -4.92 -0.39 -6.48
CA GLY A 87 -6.38 -0.21 -6.48
C GLY A 87 -7.10 -0.96 -5.36
N ILE A 88 -6.35 -1.46 -4.37
CA ILE A 88 -6.86 -2.23 -3.23
C ILE A 88 -6.54 -1.44 -1.96
N VAL A 89 -7.54 -1.33 -1.07
CA VAL A 89 -7.31 -0.78 0.27
C VAL A 89 -6.97 -1.96 1.17
N HIS A 90 -5.75 -1.98 1.70
CA HIS A 90 -5.29 -3.02 2.62
C HIS A 90 -5.54 -2.61 4.07
N GLY A 91 -5.59 -3.58 5.00
CA GLY A 91 -5.70 -3.28 6.43
C GLY A 91 -4.57 -2.35 6.93
N ARG A 92 -3.34 -2.54 6.40
CA ARG A 92 -2.19 -1.68 6.70
C ARG A 92 -2.37 -0.22 6.26
N ASP A 93 -3.17 0.05 5.23
CA ASP A 93 -3.43 1.42 4.74
C ASP A 93 -4.31 2.19 5.73
N LEU A 94 -5.28 1.51 6.33
CA LEU A 94 -6.12 2.06 7.40
C LEU A 94 -5.32 2.23 8.69
N THR A 95 -4.47 1.26 9.03
CA THR A 95 -3.51 1.38 10.14
C THR A 95 -2.57 2.58 9.94
N ALA A 96 -2.01 2.75 8.75
CA ALA A 96 -1.18 3.91 8.42
C ALA A 96 -1.92 5.23 8.64
N THR A 97 -3.22 5.28 8.33
CA THR A 97 -4.06 6.46 8.57
C THR A 97 -4.20 6.74 10.07
N LEU A 98 -4.42 5.72 10.91
CA LEU A 98 -4.48 5.91 12.36
C LEU A 98 -3.15 6.42 12.94
N VAL A 99 -2.03 5.91 12.44
CA VAL A 99 -0.69 6.39 12.82
C VAL A 99 -0.54 7.85 12.41
N ASP A 100 -0.91 8.20 11.19
CA ASP A 100 -0.86 9.58 10.70
C ASP A 100 -1.68 10.54 11.58
N LEU A 101 -2.93 10.17 11.88
CA LEU A 101 -3.79 10.94 12.79
C LEU A 101 -3.18 11.09 14.19
N ALA A 102 -2.49 10.07 14.69
CA ALA A 102 -1.79 10.14 15.96
C ALA A 102 -0.57 11.08 15.89
N LEU A 103 0.17 11.06 14.78
CA LEU A 103 1.28 11.98 14.57
C LEU A 103 0.81 13.42 14.38
N ARG A 104 -0.39 13.65 13.85
CA ARG A 104 -1.04 14.97 13.82
C ARG A 104 -1.65 15.40 15.16
N GLY A 105 -1.67 14.52 16.16
CA GLY A 105 -2.19 14.79 17.52
C GLY A 105 -3.71 14.72 17.65
N ILE A 106 -4.41 14.19 16.64
CA ILE A 106 -5.88 14.09 16.59
C ILE A 106 -6.37 12.84 17.35
N VAL A 107 -5.53 11.80 17.36
CA VAL A 107 -5.77 10.51 18.01
C VAL A 107 -4.62 10.21 18.98
N SER A 108 -4.93 9.60 20.12
CA SER A 108 -3.93 9.00 21.00
C SER A 108 -3.96 7.48 20.82
N LEU A 109 -2.76 6.90 20.70
CA LEU A 109 -2.55 5.46 20.63
C LEU A 109 -1.78 5.04 21.88
N GLU A 110 -2.45 4.39 22.82
CA GLU A 110 -1.87 3.92 24.07
C GLU A 110 -1.76 2.40 24.05
N LYS A 111 -0.55 1.89 24.30
CA LYS A 111 -0.33 0.45 24.45
C LYS A 111 -0.70 0.01 25.87
N GLU A 112 -1.63 -0.93 25.99
CA GLU A 112 -2.03 -1.54 27.26
C GLU A 112 -1.77 -3.05 27.21
N GLY A 113 -0.60 -3.47 27.69
CA GLY A 113 -0.16 -4.86 27.60
C GLY A 113 0.09 -5.27 26.15
N ASP A 114 -0.66 -6.28 25.68
CA ASP A 114 -0.63 -6.76 24.29
C ASP A 114 -1.71 -6.11 23.40
N ASP A 115 -2.54 -5.22 23.95
CA ASP A 115 -3.62 -4.53 23.23
C ASP A 115 -3.33 -3.02 23.06
N PHE A 116 -4.08 -2.38 22.17
CA PHE A 116 -4.01 -0.95 21.91
C PHE A 116 -5.35 -0.28 22.21
N ARG A 117 -5.29 0.83 22.95
CA ARG A 117 -6.41 1.76 23.11
C ARG A 117 -6.25 2.90 22.14
N VAL A 118 -7.31 3.18 21.40
CA VAL A 118 -7.44 4.34 20.53
C VAL A 118 -8.39 5.32 21.19
N SER A 119 -7.98 6.58 21.35
CA SER A 119 -8.84 7.64 21.88
C SER A 119 -8.76 8.91 21.04
N ARG A 120 -9.86 9.66 20.98
CA ARG A 120 -9.90 10.97 20.33
C ARG A 120 -9.36 12.03 21.30
N THR A 121 -8.46 12.89 20.83
CA THR A 121 -7.93 14.00 21.65
C THR A 121 -8.82 15.24 21.62
N GLY A 122 -9.68 15.36 20.61
CA GLY A 122 -10.57 16.50 20.38
C GLY A 122 -9.87 17.72 19.77
N VAL A 123 -8.62 17.56 19.33
CA VAL A 123 -7.81 18.61 18.71
C VAL A 123 -7.64 18.33 17.23
N GLY A 124 -7.91 19.31 16.37
CA GLY A 124 -7.57 19.23 14.95
C GLY A 124 -8.54 18.44 14.07
N ASP A 125 -9.75 18.13 14.55
CA ASP A 125 -10.79 17.45 13.77
C ASP A 125 -11.08 18.16 12.43
N ASP A 126 -10.98 19.50 12.38
CA ASP A 126 -11.19 20.31 11.17
C ASP A 126 -10.14 20.09 10.07
N THR A 127 -8.99 19.49 10.41
CA THR A 127 -7.89 19.22 9.46
C THR A 127 -7.94 17.82 8.85
N MET A 128 -8.85 16.97 9.34
CA MET A 128 -9.00 15.60 8.84
C MET A 128 -9.69 15.58 7.48
N ALA A 129 -9.19 14.75 6.57
CA ALA A 129 -9.90 14.46 5.34
C ALA A 129 -11.16 13.63 5.63
N ASP A 130 -12.18 13.75 4.78
CA ASP A 130 -13.49 13.09 4.98
C ASP A 130 -13.39 11.58 5.23
N HIS A 131 -12.51 10.88 4.50
CA HIS A 131 -12.30 9.45 4.68
C HIS A 131 -11.62 9.09 6.01
N GLU A 132 -10.76 9.97 6.54
CA GLU A 132 -10.12 9.81 7.84
C GLU A 132 -11.16 10.00 8.95
N GLN A 133 -12.08 10.95 8.78
CA GLN A 133 -13.18 11.18 9.73
C GLN A 133 -14.11 9.97 9.77
N VAL A 134 -14.47 9.41 8.61
CA VAL A 134 -15.30 8.21 8.53
C VAL A 134 -14.60 7.02 9.18
N LEU A 135 -13.30 6.82 8.95
CA LEU A 135 -12.52 5.77 9.61
C LEU A 135 -12.54 5.92 11.14
N LEU A 136 -12.27 7.13 11.64
CA LEU A 136 -12.21 7.37 13.08
C LEU A 136 -13.60 7.20 13.73
N ASN A 137 -14.65 7.70 13.08
CA ASN A 137 -16.03 7.58 13.53
C ASN A 137 -16.52 6.13 13.49
N SER A 138 -16.17 5.36 12.45
CA SER A 138 -16.55 3.96 12.36
C SER A 138 -15.83 3.13 13.43
N LEU A 139 -14.54 3.42 13.68
CA LEU A 139 -13.75 2.74 14.70
C LEU A 139 -14.29 2.97 16.12
N LEU A 140 -14.47 4.24 16.50
CA LEU A 140 -14.85 4.66 17.85
C LEU A 140 -16.37 4.54 18.10
N GLY A 141 -17.19 4.61 17.05
CA GLY A 141 -18.64 4.60 17.16
C GLY A 141 -19.17 5.82 17.92
N GLN A 142 -19.75 5.59 19.09
CA GLN A 142 -20.24 6.65 20.00
C GLN A 142 -19.33 6.86 21.23
N ALA A 143 -18.23 6.10 21.33
CA ALA A 143 -17.31 6.19 22.45
C ALA A 143 -16.14 7.13 22.12
N ASP A 144 -15.60 7.82 23.13
CA ASP A 144 -14.40 8.66 22.95
C ASP A 144 -13.10 7.84 22.92
N SER A 145 -13.16 6.60 23.42
CA SER A 145 -12.03 5.67 23.44
C SER A 145 -12.51 4.23 23.30
N VAL A 146 -11.74 3.42 22.56
CA VAL A 146 -12.03 2.00 22.33
C VAL A 146 -10.73 1.20 22.43
N ARG A 147 -10.77 0.07 23.14
CA ARG A 147 -9.73 -0.95 23.06
C ARG A 147 -9.98 -1.85 21.87
N LEU A 148 -8.94 -2.12 21.09
CA LEU A 148 -9.06 -2.87 19.85
C LEU A 148 -9.35 -4.35 20.11
N GLY A 149 -8.82 -4.92 21.19
CA GLY A 149 -9.13 -6.27 21.63
C GLY A 149 -10.55 -6.45 22.21
N GLU A 150 -11.23 -5.37 22.61
CA GLU A 150 -12.63 -5.43 23.08
C GLU A 150 -13.63 -5.49 21.91
N LEU A 151 -13.19 -5.15 20.69
CA LEU A 151 -14.04 -5.19 19.51
C LEU A 151 -14.26 -6.63 19.05
N ARG A 152 -15.53 -7.01 18.87
CA ARG A 152 -15.88 -8.31 18.27
C ARG A 152 -15.42 -8.32 16.81
N ARG A 153 -14.89 -9.45 16.34
CA ARG A 153 -14.46 -9.67 14.94
C ARG A 153 -15.48 -9.18 13.90
N ALA A 154 -16.77 -9.44 14.11
CA ALA A 154 -17.82 -9.02 13.17
C ALA A 154 -17.99 -7.49 13.12
N ASP A 155 -17.93 -6.83 14.28
CA ASP A 155 -18.08 -5.37 14.38
C ASP A 155 -16.86 -4.67 13.78
N VAL A 156 -15.65 -5.20 14.03
CA VAL A 156 -14.40 -4.76 13.39
C VAL A 156 -14.52 -4.86 11.88
N ALA A 157 -14.89 -6.03 11.34
CA ALA A 157 -14.99 -6.23 9.89
C ALA A 157 -15.98 -5.25 9.23
N GLN A 158 -17.13 -4.98 9.86
CA GLN A 158 -18.09 -4.01 9.33
C GLN A 158 -17.55 -2.58 9.35
N ARG A 159 -16.98 -2.14 10.49
CA ARG A 159 -16.43 -0.77 10.64
C ARG A 159 -15.26 -0.50 9.70
N TRP A 160 -14.44 -1.52 9.45
CA TRP A 160 -13.33 -1.44 8.50
C TRP A 160 -13.84 -1.35 7.06
N ARG A 161 -14.91 -2.08 6.73
CA ARG A 161 -15.54 -1.98 5.40
C ARG A 161 -16.09 -0.58 5.13
N GLU A 162 -16.67 0.08 6.14
CA GLU A 162 -17.12 1.47 6.00
C GLU A 162 -15.96 2.43 5.71
N ALA A 163 -14.83 2.24 6.39
CA ALA A 163 -13.61 3.01 6.13
C ALA A 163 -13.02 2.73 4.74
N GLU A 164 -12.99 1.46 4.32
CA GLU A 164 -12.54 1.02 2.99
C GLU A 164 -13.33 1.75 1.89
N ILE A 165 -14.66 1.77 2.02
CA ILE A 165 -15.55 2.45 1.09
C ILE A 165 -15.25 3.97 1.08
N ALA A 166 -14.97 4.58 2.23
CA ALA A 166 -14.65 6.00 2.30
C ALA A 166 -13.34 6.34 1.58
N VAL A 167 -12.31 5.50 1.70
CA VAL A 167 -11.05 5.64 0.94
C VAL A 167 -11.32 5.49 -0.56
N TYR A 168 -12.16 4.53 -0.96
CA TYR A 168 -12.54 4.35 -2.35
C TYR A 168 -13.30 5.54 -2.94
N ARG A 169 -14.20 6.15 -2.17
CA ARG A 169 -14.84 7.41 -2.60
C ARG A 169 -13.80 8.52 -2.75
N ALA A 170 -12.91 8.68 -1.78
CA ALA A 170 -11.90 9.73 -1.81
C ALA A 170 -10.92 9.65 -2.99
N VAL A 171 -10.58 8.45 -3.50
CA VAL A 171 -9.78 8.32 -4.74
C VAL A 171 -10.60 8.62 -6.01
N VAL A 172 -11.91 8.40 -5.99
CA VAL A 172 -12.81 8.75 -7.11
C VAL A 172 -13.09 10.25 -7.12
N ASP A 173 -13.35 10.86 -5.97
CA ASP A 173 -13.61 12.30 -5.82
C ASP A 173 -12.39 13.15 -6.22
N ARG A 174 -11.17 12.65 -5.95
CA ARG A 174 -9.91 13.22 -6.44
C ARG A 174 -9.70 13.03 -7.95
N GLY A 175 -10.58 12.29 -8.62
CA GLY A 175 -10.50 11.99 -10.03
C GLY A 175 -9.36 11.03 -10.41
N TRP A 176 -8.79 10.27 -9.46
CA TRP A 176 -7.75 9.28 -9.76
C TRP A 176 -8.33 8.04 -10.44
N TYR A 177 -9.58 7.72 -10.12
CA TYR A 177 -10.37 6.72 -10.80
C TYR A 177 -11.68 7.33 -11.28
N SER A 178 -12.17 6.87 -12.43
CA SER A 178 -13.46 7.31 -12.99
C SER A 178 -14.67 6.65 -12.32
N LYS A 179 -14.44 5.52 -11.64
CA LYS A 179 -15.42 4.69 -10.94
C LYS A 179 -14.71 3.98 -9.78
N HIS A 180 -15.48 3.33 -8.91
CA HIS A 180 -14.93 2.48 -7.86
C HIS A 180 -13.79 1.55 -8.38
N PRO A 181 -12.59 1.55 -7.78
CA PRO A 181 -11.43 0.78 -8.28
C PRO A 181 -11.71 -0.72 -8.43
N ARG A 182 -12.51 -1.26 -7.50
CA ARG A 182 -12.99 -2.64 -7.48
C ARG A 182 -14.29 -2.92 -8.26
N SER A 183 -14.82 -1.96 -9.01
CA SER A 183 -16.01 -2.20 -9.84
C SER A 183 -15.74 -3.26 -10.91
N ARG A 184 -16.19 -4.49 -10.65
CA ARG A 184 -16.09 -5.60 -11.60
C ARG A 184 -17.25 -5.53 -12.56
N ASN A 185 -16.97 -5.32 -13.84
CA ASN A 185 -18.00 -5.34 -14.87
C ASN A 185 -18.50 -6.79 -15.12
N GLY A 186 -19.45 -7.25 -14.30
CA GLY A 186 -19.91 -8.64 -14.26
C GLY A 186 -20.70 -9.11 -15.48
N TRP A 187 -21.15 -8.18 -16.35
CA TRP A 187 -21.97 -8.54 -17.52
C TRP A 187 -21.24 -9.46 -18.51
N LEU A 188 -19.92 -9.32 -18.71
CA LEU A 188 -19.17 -10.20 -19.60
C LEU A 188 -19.09 -11.62 -19.04
N SER A 189 -18.91 -11.75 -17.73
CA SER A 189 -18.97 -13.06 -17.08
C SER A 189 -20.38 -13.65 -17.14
N ALA A 190 -21.43 -12.84 -16.96
CA ALA A 190 -22.81 -13.30 -17.09
C ALA A 190 -23.12 -13.78 -18.52
N LEU A 191 -22.70 -13.01 -19.53
CA LEU A 191 -22.78 -13.41 -20.95
C LEU A 191 -21.99 -14.70 -21.19
N GLY A 192 -20.81 -14.84 -20.59
CA GLY A 192 -20.02 -16.06 -20.66
C GLY A 192 -20.74 -17.28 -20.10
N VAL A 193 -21.43 -17.15 -18.96
CA VAL A 193 -22.27 -18.22 -18.39
C VAL A 193 -23.39 -18.60 -19.34
N ILE A 194 -24.08 -17.63 -19.93
CA ILE A 194 -25.15 -17.87 -20.91
C ILE A 194 -24.61 -18.65 -22.12
N LEU A 195 -23.42 -18.30 -22.63
CA LEU A 195 -22.78 -19.02 -23.74
C LEU A 195 -22.41 -20.46 -23.37
N VAL A 196 -21.89 -20.69 -22.16
CA VAL A 196 -21.59 -22.05 -21.68
C VAL A 196 -22.87 -22.88 -21.57
N LEU A 197 -23.96 -22.32 -21.05
CA LEU A 197 -25.27 -22.99 -21.04
C LEU A 197 -25.76 -23.29 -22.46
N GLY A 198 -25.59 -22.34 -23.40
CA GLY A 198 -25.86 -22.55 -24.81
C GLY A 198 -25.05 -23.69 -25.42
N ALA A 199 -23.80 -23.87 -25.01
CA ALA A 199 -22.96 -24.99 -25.43
C ALA A 199 -23.50 -26.35 -24.94
N VAL A 200 -24.01 -26.41 -23.70
CA VAL A 200 -24.66 -27.61 -23.17
C VAL A 200 -25.91 -27.95 -23.97
N VAL A 201 -26.75 -26.95 -24.27
CA VAL A 201 -27.94 -27.14 -25.11
C VAL A 201 -27.57 -27.64 -26.51
N ALA A 202 -26.54 -27.06 -27.13
CA ALA A 202 -26.03 -27.52 -28.43
C ALA A 202 -25.50 -28.96 -28.36
N GLY A 203 -24.85 -29.35 -27.26
CA GLY A 203 -24.40 -30.72 -27.01
C GLY A 203 -25.56 -31.71 -26.84
N VAL A 204 -26.61 -31.34 -26.12
CA VAL A 204 -27.82 -32.17 -25.99
C VAL A 204 -28.54 -32.30 -27.34
N ALA A 205 -28.68 -31.20 -28.10
CA ALA A 205 -29.27 -31.22 -29.43
C ALA A 205 -28.47 -32.11 -30.41
N SER A 206 -27.13 -32.09 -30.31
CA SER A 206 -26.25 -33.00 -31.05
C SER A 206 -26.57 -34.46 -30.77
N GLY A 207 -26.84 -34.84 -29.51
CA GLY A 207 -27.17 -36.23 -29.15
C GLY A 207 -28.56 -36.72 -29.59
N ILE A 208 -29.47 -35.81 -29.94
CA ILE A 208 -30.85 -36.12 -30.34
C ILE A 208 -31.01 -36.08 -31.87
N ALA A 209 -30.23 -35.26 -32.57
CA ALA A 209 -30.32 -35.09 -34.02
C ALA A 209 -29.66 -36.23 -34.80
N ASP A 210 -30.28 -36.65 -35.90
CA ASP A 210 -29.71 -37.64 -36.82
C ASP A 210 -28.37 -37.17 -37.42
N ASP A 211 -28.20 -35.85 -37.56
CA ASP A 211 -27.02 -35.16 -38.08
C ASP A 211 -26.17 -34.56 -36.94
N HIS A 212 -25.79 -35.42 -35.99
CA HIS A 212 -25.21 -35.03 -34.70
C HIS A 212 -23.94 -34.17 -34.83
N TRP A 213 -23.17 -34.36 -35.90
CA TRP A 213 -21.83 -33.81 -36.02
C TRP A 213 -21.80 -32.31 -36.41
N ARG A 214 -22.90 -31.76 -36.94
CA ARG A 214 -23.01 -30.33 -37.32
C ARG A 214 -23.09 -29.36 -36.14
N TRP A 215 -23.56 -29.84 -35.00
CA TRP A 215 -23.70 -29.04 -33.78
C TRP A 215 -22.42 -28.99 -32.95
N VAL A 216 -21.49 -29.91 -33.18
CA VAL A 216 -20.23 -30.03 -32.42
C VAL A 216 -19.37 -28.76 -32.53
N PRO A 217 -19.10 -28.19 -33.73
CA PRO A 217 -18.31 -26.98 -33.84
C PRO A 217 -18.93 -25.79 -33.09
N LEU A 218 -20.26 -25.65 -33.14
CA LEU A 218 -20.99 -24.58 -32.44
C LEU A 218 -20.91 -24.75 -30.92
N GLY A 219 -21.12 -25.97 -30.41
CA GLY A 219 -20.98 -26.27 -28.99
C GLY A 219 -19.56 -25.97 -28.48
N VAL A 220 -18.53 -26.33 -29.25
CA VAL A 220 -17.13 -26.01 -28.92
C VAL A 220 -16.88 -24.51 -28.92
N GLY A 221 -17.36 -23.78 -29.94
CA GLY A 221 -17.19 -22.32 -30.02
C GLY A 221 -17.89 -21.57 -28.89
N LEU A 222 -19.12 -21.94 -28.56
CA LEU A 222 -19.89 -21.39 -27.43
C LEU A 222 -19.24 -21.73 -26.09
N GLY A 223 -18.82 -22.98 -25.90
CA GLY A 223 -18.23 -23.45 -24.65
C GLY A 223 -16.89 -22.78 -24.36
N LEU A 224 -15.98 -22.79 -25.34
CA LEU A 224 -14.67 -22.15 -25.21
C LEU A 224 -14.80 -20.62 -25.12
N GLY A 225 -15.62 -20.00 -25.97
CA GLY A 225 -15.84 -18.55 -25.95
C GLY A 225 -16.48 -18.09 -24.64
N GLY A 226 -17.49 -18.82 -24.15
CA GLY A 226 -18.14 -18.55 -22.88
C GLY A 226 -17.19 -18.73 -21.69
N ALA A 227 -16.44 -19.83 -21.64
CA ALA A 227 -15.44 -20.08 -20.59
C ALA A 227 -14.35 -18.99 -20.57
N LEU A 228 -13.91 -18.54 -21.74
CA LEU A 228 -12.94 -17.46 -21.88
C LEU A 228 -13.49 -16.14 -21.30
N LEU A 229 -14.76 -15.80 -21.59
CA LEU A 229 -15.42 -14.61 -21.04
C LEU A 229 -15.64 -14.69 -19.52
N VAL A 230 -15.98 -15.86 -18.98
CA VAL A 230 -16.12 -16.03 -17.52
C VAL A 230 -14.78 -15.82 -16.81
N ARG A 231 -13.69 -16.34 -17.38
CA ARG A 231 -12.36 -16.30 -16.76
C ARG A 231 -11.66 -14.95 -16.95
N LEU A 232 -11.76 -14.35 -18.14
CA LEU A 232 -11.03 -13.13 -18.52
C LEU A 232 -11.90 -11.87 -18.60
N GLY A 233 -13.23 -12.00 -18.50
CA GLY A 233 -14.16 -10.86 -18.50
C GLY A 233 -14.15 -10.06 -17.19
N ARG A 234 -13.57 -10.63 -16.12
CA ARG A 234 -13.28 -9.91 -14.89
C ARG A 234 -12.07 -9.00 -15.10
N GLY A 235 -12.13 -7.78 -14.59
CA GLY A 235 -10.98 -6.88 -14.66
C GLY A 235 -11.13 -5.64 -13.79
N ARG A 236 -10.02 -4.90 -13.69
CA ARG A 236 -9.87 -3.68 -12.89
C ARG A 236 -10.41 -2.42 -13.57
N THR A 237 -10.85 -1.45 -12.78
CA THR A 237 -11.16 -0.11 -13.28
C THR A 237 -9.85 0.59 -13.70
N PRO A 238 -9.78 1.19 -14.91
CA PRO A 238 -8.60 1.95 -15.33
C PRO A 238 -8.44 3.22 -14.50
N ARG A 239 -7.20 3.60 -14.21
CA ARG A 239 -6.84 4.90 -13.62
C ARG A 239 -6.93 5.98 -14.69
N THR A 240 -7.29 7.18 -14.24
CA THR A 240 -7.23 8.38 -15.06
C THR A 240 -5.77 8.85 -15.19
N ALA A 241 -5.53 9.85 -16.05
CA ALA A 241 -4.20 10.47 -16.16
C ALA A 241 -3.69 11.04 -14.81
N ALA A 242 -4.57 11.64 -14.01
CA ALA A 242 -4.24 12.12 -12.67
C ALA A 242 -3.91 10.96 -11.71
N GLY A 243 -4.70 9.87 -11.75
CA GLY A 243 -4.44 8.69 -10.92
C GLY A 243 -3.15 7.96 -11.30
N SER A 244 -2.81 7.91 -12.59
CA SER A 244 -1.52 7.38 -13.03
C SER A 244 -0.35 8.26 -12.64
N ALA A 245 -0.52 9.59 -12.64
CA ALA A 245 0.50 10.50 -12.11
C ALA A 245 0.72 10.27 -10.60
N ALA A 246 -0.36 10.24 -9.81
CA ALA A 246 -0.30 9.93 -8.38
C ALA A 246 0.34 8.57 -8.09
N ARG A 247 0.02 7.53 -8.87
CA ARG A 247 0.68 6.22 -8.77
C ARG A 247 2.19 6.29 -9.02
N ILE A 248 2.63 7.02 -10.04
CA ILE A 248 4.06 7.16 -10.35
C ILE A 248 4.77 7.91 -9.22
N GLN A 249 4.15 8.95 -8.65
CA GLN A 249 4.70 9.65 -7.49
C GLN A 249 4.79 8.72 -6.27
N ALA A 250 3.74 7.96 -5.99
CA ALA A 250 3.70 7.01 -4.88
C ALA A 250 4.78 5.93 -5.02
N LEU A 251 4.95 5.36 -6.23
CA LEU A 251 6.03 4.41 -6.52
C LEU A 251 7.42 5.04 -6.35
N GLY A 252 7.58 6.31 -6.70
CA GLY A 252 8.84 7.02 -6.52
C GLY A 252 9.18 7.20 -5.04
N TYR A 253 8.16 7.49 -4.24
CA TYR A 253 8.31 7.66 -2.80
C TYR A 253 8.51 6.33 -2.08
N GLU A 254 7.76 5.28 -2.44
CA GLU A 254 8.00 3.90 -1.99
C GLU A 254 9.44 3.48 -2.27
N LYS A 255 9.92 3.72 -3.50
CA LYS A 255 11.29 3.37 -3.90
C LYS A 255 12.33 4.15 -3.10
N TYR A 256 12.08 5.42 -2.82
CA TYR A 256 12.94 6.20 -1.94
C TYR A 256 12.98 5.61 -0.52
N LEU A 257 11.84 5.34 0.09
CA LEU A 257 11.76 4.73 1.43
C LEU A 257 12.38 3.32 1.47
N ALA A 258 12.28 2.55 0.39
CA ALA A 258 12.85 1.21 0.27
C ALA A 258 14.36 1.18 -0.02
N THR A 259 14.95 2.30 -0.45
CA THR A 259 16.38 2.39 -0.81
C THR A 259 17.18 3.39 0.02
N ALA A 260 16.51 4.13 0.89
CA ALA A 260 17.14 5.13 1.74
C ALA A 260 18.22 4.48 2.63
N GLU A 261 19.45 4.98 2.52
CA GLU A 261 20.57 4.55 3.38
C GLU A 261 20.51 5.25 4.74
N ALA A 262 21.03 4.61 5.79
CA ALA A 262 21.06 5.13 7.16
C ALA A 262 21.67 6.55 7.27
N ASN A 263 22.73 6.83 6.51
CA ASN A 263 23.36 8.16 6.51
C ASN A 263 22.55 9.23 5.78
N GLN A 264 21.63 8.85 4.89
CA GLN A 264 20.73 9.79 4.21
C GLN A 264 19.61 10.22 5.15
N LEU A 265 18.95 9.24 5.79
CA LEU A 265 17.94 9.52 6.82
C LEU A 265 18.52 10.33 8.00
N ARG A 266 19.75 10.01 8.44
CA ARG A 266 20.43 10.78 9.51
C ARG A 266 20.69 12.25 9.16
N ARG A 267 20.92 12.57 7.89
CA ARG A 267 21.10 13.97 7.45
C ARG A 267 19.78 14.72 7.41
N GLU A 268 18.69 14.03 7.10
CA GLU A 268 17.34 14.56 7.09
C GLU A 268 16.76 14.68 8.52
N GLU A 269 17.29 13.92 9.49
CA GLU A 269 16.93 13.87 10.92
C GLU A 269 17.04 15.20 11.68
N LEU A 270 17.61 16.24 11.06
CA LEU A 270 17.66 17.60 11.61
C LEU A 270 16.44 18.47 11.22
N ALA A 271 15.58 18.00 10.32
CA ALA A 271 14.27 18.58 10.03
C ALA A 271 13.20 17.53 10.35
N GLY A 272 12.07 17.89 10.96
CA GLY A 272 11.05 16.95 11.45
C GLY A 272 10.34 16.06 10.39
N GLU A 273 10.91 15.90 9.20
CA GLU A 273 10.38 15.20 8.03
C GLU A 273 10.25 13.69 8.24
N VAL A 274 11.16 13.02 8.97
CA VAL A 274 11.12 11.55 9.19
C VAL A 274 9.78 11.10 9.80
N ARG A 275 9.22 11.88 10.73
CA ARG A 275 7.93 11.59 11.36
C ARG A 275 6.81 11.48 10.31
N SER A 276 6.82 12.35 9.31
CA SER A 276 5.82 12.34 8.24
C SER A 276 5.96 11.16 7.28
N MET A 277 7.13 10.51 7.24
CA MET A 277 7.39 9.38 6.34
C MET A 277 6.85 8.06 6.88
N LEU A 278 6.78 7.89 8.20
CA LEU A 278 6.42 6.62 8.85
C LEU A 278 5.04 6.10 8.43
N PRO A 279 3.96 6.91 8.41
CA PRO A 279 2.65 6.42 7.96
C PRO A 279 2.69 5.88 6.53
N TYR A 280 3.39 6.55 5.63
CA TYR A 280 3.53 6.10 4.25
C TYR A 280 4.36 4.81 4.13
N ALA A 281 5.41 4.68 4.93
CA ALA A 281 6.19 3.44 4.99
C ALA A 281 5.31 2.25 5.43
N VAL A 282 4.36 2.46 6.34
CA VAL A 282 3.38 1.44 6.75
C VAL A 282 2.42 1.10 5.61
N ALA A 283 1.85 2.11 4.94
CA ALA A 283 0.94 1.91 3.81
C ALA A 283 1.60 1.11 2.67
N PHE A 284 2.84 1.46 2.32
CA PHE A 284 3.61 0.75 1.30
C PHE A 284 4.15 -0.61 1.75
N GLY A 285 4.12 -0.92 3.05
CA GLY A 285 4.65 -2.16 3.60
C GLY A 285 6.18 -2.21 3.72
N VAL A 286 6.86 -1.06 3.66
CA VAL A 286 8.32 -0.92 3.82
C VAL A 286 8.74 -0.47 5.23
N ALA A 287 7.78 -0.30 6.14
CA ALA A 287 8.03 0.15 7.52
C ALA A 287 9.10 -0.66 8.29
N PRO A 288 9.18 -2.01 8.22
CA PRO A 288 10.22 -2.77 8.91
C PRO A 288 11.63 -2.40 8.44
N HIS A 289 11.80 -2.14 7.14
CA HIS A 289 13.07 -1.73 6.57
C HIS A 289 13.45 -0.33 7.08
N VAL A 290 12.55 0.65 6.97
CA VAL A 290 12.79 2.02 7.43
C VAL A 290 13.12 2.05 8.93
N ALA A 291 12.40 1.28 9.75
CA ALA A 291 12.67 1.16 11.18
C ALA A 291 14.06 0.57 11.46
N SER A 292 14.48 -0.46 10.72
CA SER A 292 15.82 -1.06 10.87
C SER A 292 16.93 -0.08 10.49
N VAL A 293 16.75 0.67 9.39
CA VAL A 293 17.73 1.65 8.91
C VAL A 293 17.87 2.80 9.91
N LEU A 294 16.74 3.26 10.49
CA LEU A 294 16.74 4.28 11.52
C LEU A 294 17.41 3.79 12.82
N ALA A 295 17.13 2.56 13.26
CA ALA A 295 17.78 1.96 14.42
C ALA A 295 19.31 1.87 14.22
N ASP A 296 19.76 1.46 13.03
CA ASP A 296 21.19 1.41 12.69
C ASP A 296 21.82 2.81 12.61
N ALA A 297 21.10 3.80 12.08
CA ALA A 297 21.54 5.19 12.05
C ALA A 297 21.75 5.75 13.46
N LEU A 298 20.81 5.51 14.37
CA LEU A 298 20.87 5.93 15.77
C LEU A 298 22.01 5.22 16.53
N ARG A 299 22.20 3.91 16.31
CA ARG A 299 23.36 3.17 16.86
C ARG A 299 24.69 3.75 16.39
N ALA A 300 24.79 4.04 15.09
CA ALA A 300 26.00 4.62 14.51
C ALA A 300 26.27 6.05 15.02
N ALA A 301 25.23 6.86 15.21
CA ALA A 301 25.34 8.19 15.82
C ALA A 301 25.86 8.12 17.26
N LYS A 302 25.32 7.20 18.08
CA LYS A 302 25.78 6.96 19.45
C LYS A 302 27.25 6.56 19.53
N LEU A 303 27.71 5.70 18.62
CA LEU A 303 29.13 5.31 18.54
C LEU A 303 30.04 6.47 18.11
N ALA A 304 29.57 7.31 17.18
CA ALA A 304 30.33 8.47 16.71
C ALA A 304 30.44 9.56 17.78
N GLU A 305 29.37 9.87 18.50
CA GLU A 305 29.40 10.77 19.65
C GLU A 305 30.27 10.21 20.77
N GLY A 306 30.14 8.91 21.10
CA GLY A 306 31.01 8.25 22.08
C GLY A 306 32.50 8.34 21.71
N ALA A 307 32.84 8.17 20.42
CA ALA A 307 34.20 8.29 19.93
C ALA A 307 34.73 9.73 19.93
N GLN A 308 33.89 10.72 19.57
CA GLN A 308 34.25 12.15 19.64
C GLN A 308 34.44 12.61 21.08
N ASN A 309 33.58 12.15 21.99
CA ASN A 309 33.69 12.44 23.42
C ASN A 309 34.95 11.78 24.00
N ALA A 310 35.26 10.53 23.63
CA ALA A 310 36.51 9.86 24.03
C ALA A 310 37.76 10.58 23.48
N LEU A 311 37.72 11.07 22.25
CA LEU A 311 38.81 11.85 21.65
C LEU A 311 38.96 13.21 22.33
N ALA A 312 37.86 13.90 22.65
CA ALA A 312 37.88 15.17 23.38
C ALA A 312 38.47 15.01 24.78
N VAL A 313 38.09 13.94 25.50
CA VAL A 313 38.68 13.58 26.80
C VAL A 313 40.17 13.25 26.68
N ALA A 314 40.57 12.50 25.64
CA ALA A 314 41.98 12.18 25.40
C ALA A 314 42.82 13.41 25.04
N VAL A 315 42.27 14.37 24.30
CA VAL A 315 42.93 15.63 23.93
C VAL A 315 43.03 16.56 25.12
N ASP A 316 41.99 16.69 25.95
CA ASP A 316 42.02 17.50 27.16
C ASP A 316 43.04 16.95 28.19
N ALA A 317 43.10 15.61 28.34
CA ALA A 317 44.10 14.93 29.14
C ALA A 317 45.55 15.10 28.61
N SER A 318 45.72 15.42 27.32
CA SER A 318 47.04 15.67 26.72
C SER A 318 47.57 17.09 26.91
N LEU A 319 46.72 18.03 27.35
CA LEU A 319 47.05 19.45 27.53
C LEU A 319 47.38 19.82 28.98
N ASP A 320 47.13 18.94 29.96
CA ASP A 320 47.50 19.13 31.36
C ASP A 320 48.84 18.42 31.69
N PRO A 321 49.94 19.16 31.99
CA PRO A 321 51.24 18.58 32.29
C PRO A 321 51.27 17.72 33.57
N GLY A 322 50.25 17.79 34.44
CA GLY A 322 50.13 16.94 35.62
C GLY A 322 49.60 15.52 35.34
N VAL A 323 48.86 15.33 34.24
CA VAL A 323 48.15 14.07 33.92
C VAL A 323 49.01 13.11 33.07
N LEU A 324 50.03 13.62 32.39
CA LEU A 324 50.98 12.81 31.61
C LEU A 324 51.68 11.70 32.41
N HIS A 325 51.87 11.89 33.73
CA HIS A 325 52.44 10.89 34.63
C HIS A 325 51.47 9.74 34.97
N LEU A 326 50.16 9.95 34.86
CA LEU A 326 49.15 8.91 35.08
C LEU A 326 48.91 8.09 33.80
N VAL A 327 48.94 8.75 32.64
CA VAL A 327 48.76 8.08 31.33
C VAL A 327 49.98 7.23 30.96
N SER A 328 51.22 7.65 31.27
CA SER A 328 52.40 6.82 31.01
C SER A 328 52.43 5.54 31.86
N GLY A 329 51.82 5.55 33.05
CA GLY A 329 51.66 4.38 33.90
C GLY A 329 50.54 3.43 33.44
N LEU A 330 49.61 3.91 32.61
CA LEU A 330 48.46 3.13 32.12
C LEU A 330 48.78 2.38 30.80
N VAL A 331 49.74 2.87 30.01
CA VAL A 331 50.22 2.22 28.77
C VAL A 331 50.96 0.91 29.04
N ASP A 332 51.58 0.75 30.23
CA ASP A 332 52.23 -0.50 30.65
C ASP A 332 51.25 -1.56 31.21
N LEU A 333 49.95 -1.23 31.32
CA LEU A 333 48.90 -2.12 31.83
C LEU A 333 47.87 -2.47 30.74
N GLY A 334 48.34 -2.68 29.51
CA GLY A 334 47.52 -3.06 28.34
C GLY A 334 46.94 -4.49 28.37
N GLY A 335 46.41 -4.98 29.50
CA GLY A 335 45.92 -6.36 29.61
C GLY A 335 44.74 -6.63 30.54
N ALA A 336 44.22 -5.65 31.30
CA ALA A 336 43.07 -5.87 32.17
C ALA A 336 42.25 -4.59 32.32
N LEU A 337 41.15 -4.52 31.58
CA LEU A 337 40.18 -3.43 31.62
C LEU A 337 39.05 -3.79 32.60
N ASP A 338 38.92 -2.99 33.66
CA ASP A 338 37.63 -2.56 34.20
C ASP A 338 37.88 -1.28 35.00
N VAL A 339 37.60 -0.11 34.38
CA VAL A 339 37.64 1.18 35.08
C VAL A 339 36.22 1.73 35.06
N PRO A 340 35.51 1.73 36.21
CA PRO A 340 34.22 2.36 36.31
C PRO A 340 34.41 3.86 36.51
N ASP A 341 33.53 4.62 35.89
CA ASP A 341 33.23 6.03 36.15
C ASP A 341 33.97 7.07 35.30
N LEU A 342 33.55 7.13 34.03
CA LEU A 342 33.58 8.34 33.19
C LEU A 342 32.15 8.84 32.93
N GLY A 343 31.26 8.72 33.93
CA GLY A 343 29.83 9.06 33.79
C GLY A 343 29.50 10.56 33.89
N ALA A 344 30.45 11.42 34.26
CA ALA A 344 30.13 12.77 34.70
C ALA A 344 30.03 13.85 33.59
N LEU A 345 30.18 13.49 32.30
CA LEU A 345 30.09 14.47 31.19
C LEU A 345 29.14 14.04 30.05
N GLY A 346 28.38 12.94 30.22
CA GLY A 346 27.31 12.51 29.29
C GLY A 346 25.95 13.16 29.54
N ASP A 347 25.86 14.14 30.44
CA ASP A 347 24.60 14.61 31.03
C ASP A 347 23.77 15.57 30.16
N LEU A 348 24.00 15.58 28.83
CA LEU A 348 23.21 16.38 27.89
C LEU A 348 22.25 15.57 27.01
N VAL A 349 22.40 14.24 26.95
CA VAL A 349 21.32 13.33 26.54
C VAL A 349 21.56 12.03 27.30
N PRO A 350 20.71 11.68 28.26
CA PRO A 350 20.99 10.53 29.10
C PRO A 350 20.84 9.24 28.26
N ASP A 351 21.71 8.26 28.53
CA ASP A 351 21.83 7.03 27.75
C ASP A 351 20.52 6.23 27.68
N ASP A 352 19.65 6.41 28.68
CA ASP A 352 18.30 5.90 28.77
C ASP A 352 17.33 6.57 27.79
N ALA A 353 17.49 7.86 27.47
CA ALA A 353 16.63 8.58 26.53
C ALA A 353 16.84 8.11 25.09
N VAL A 354 18.09 7.88 24.67
CA VAL A 354 18.39 7.35 23.32
C VAL A 354 18.05 5.86 23.24
N SER A 355 18.33 5.09 24.30
CA SER A 355 17.95 3.68 24.35
C SER A 355 16.43 3.52 24.36
N ALA A 356 15.69 4.36 25.08
CA ALA A 356 14.23 4.43 25.05
C ALA A 356 13.69 4.93 23.71
N LEU A 357 14.42 5.78 22.98
CA LEU A 357 14.06 6.20 21.63
C LEU A 357 14.28 5.06 20.62
N VAL A 358 15.40 4.34 20.71
CA VAL A 358 15.70 3.16 19.87
C VAL A 358 14.77 1.99 20.18
N GLU A 359 14.56 1.65 21.44
CA GLU A 359 13.54 0.70 21.89
C GLU A 359 12.13 1.20 21.56
N GLY A 360 11.92 2.52 21.59
CA GLY A 360 10.69 3.17 21.16
C GLY A 360 10.44 2.95 19.67
N PHE A 361 11.45 3.06 18.80
CA PHE A 361 11.33 2.87 17.35
C PHE A 361 11.30 1.39 16.92
N GLU A 362 12.13 0.51 17.52
CA GLU A 362 12.03 -0.95 17.33
C GLU A 362 10.71 -1.49 17.91
N GLY A 363 10.31 -0.93 19.05
CA GLY A 363 9.01 -1.12 19.69
C GLY A 363 7.87 -0.61 18.83
N LEU A 364 8.03 0.51 18.12
CA LEU A 364 7.03 1.06 17.20
C LEU A 364 6.89 0.17 15.97
N GLY A 365 8.00 -0.27 15.36
CA GLY A 365 7.95 -1.19 14.22
C GLY A 365 7.29 -2.53 14.56
N SER A 366 7.64 -3.12 15.71
CA SER A 366 7.02 -4.35 16.21
C SER A 366 5.58 -4.14 16.70
N ALA A 367 5.27 -3.00 17.32
CA ALA A 367 3.91 -2.61 17.71
C ALA A 367 3.03 -2.42 16.48
N LEU A 368 3.52 -1.75 15.45
CA LEU A 368 2.80 -1.52 14.21
C LEU A 368 2.65 -2.82 13.39
N SER A 369 3.64 -3.71 13.40
CA SER A 369 3.51 -5.02 12.75
C SER A 369 2.57 -5.96 13.51
N SER A 370 2.62 -5.94 14.84
CA SER A 370 1.69 -6.68 15.71
C SER A 370 0.28 -6.13 15.61
N PHE A 371 0.12 -4.81 15.55
CA PHE A 371 -1.16 -4.14 15.35
C PHE A 371 -1.73 -4.42 13.95
N ALA A 372 -0.91 -4.31 12.91
CA ALA A 372 -1.30 -4.64 11.55
C ALA A 372 -1.56 -6.15 11.37
N GLY A 373 -0.79 -7.02 12.01
CA GLY A 373 -0.98 -8.47 12.01
C GLY A 373 -2.20 -8.91 12.82
N GLY A 374 -2.45 -8.28 13.96
CA GLY A 374 -3.67 -8.46 14.75
C GLY A 374 -4.91 -7.99 13.99
N ILE A 375 -4.84 -6.86 13.30
CA ILE A 375 -5.91 -6.43 12.38
C ILE A 375 -6.03 -7.39 11.18
N GLY A 376 -4.93 -7.84 10.60
CA GLY A 376 -4.92 -8.77 9.46
C GLY A 376 -5.47 -10.17 9.80
N ASP A 377 -5.36 -10.61 11.05
CA ASP A 377 -5.99 -11.87 11.51
C ASP A 377 -7.50 -11.69 11.80
N LEU A 378 -7.94 -10.44 12.06
CA LEU A 378 -9.34 -10.08 12.26
C LEU A 378 -10.06 -9.71 10.95
N VAL A 379 -9.33 -9.21 9.96
CA VAL A 379 -9.80 -8.80 8.64
C VAL A 379 -9.26 -9.81 7.62
N PRO A 380 -10.08 -10.75 7.12
CA PRO A 380 -9.58 -11.82 6.27
C PRO A 380 -8.88 -11.25 5.02
N ASP A 381 -7.61 -11.60 4.86
CA ASP A 381 -6.87 -11.38 3.61
C ASP A 381 -7.55 -12.15 2.48
N GLY A 382 -8.11 -11.42 1.52
CA GLY A 382 -8.48 -11.97 0.23
C GLY A 382 -9.88 -12.57 0.10
N ASP A 383 -10.54 -12.11 -0.97
CA ASP A 383 -11.51 -12.83 -1.80
C ASP A 383 -12.85 -13.33 -1.23
N PHE A 384 -13.15 -13.27 0.08
CA PHE A 384 -14.51 -13.65 0.55
C PHE A 384 -15.54 -12.51 0.51
N LEU A 385 -15.12 -11.26 0.30
CA LEU A 385 -16.02 -10.11 0.20
C LEU A 385 -16.43 -9.81 -1.26
N ASP A 386 -16.77 -10.87 -2.01
CA ASP A 386 -17.31 -10.80 -3.39
C ASP A 386 -18.75 -10.24 -3.43
N GLY A 387 -19.34 -9.92 -2.27
CA GLY A 387 -20.67 -9.31 -2.12
C GLY A 387 -20.71 -7.79 -2.31
N CYS A 388 -20.15 -7.28 -3.40
CA CYS A 388 -20.45 -5.91 -3.89
C CYS A 388 -21.46 -5.92 -5.05
N ASP A 389 -22.24 -7.00 -5.21
CA ASP A 389 -23.26 -7.10 -6.27
C ASP A 389 -24.59 -6.40 -5.93
N SER A 390 -24.80 -5.92 -4.70
CA SER A 390 -26.12 -5.40 -4.29
C SER A 390 -26.14 -4.13 -3.43
N GLY A 391 -25.02 -3.41 -3.24
CA GLY A 391 -25.01 -2.26 -2.33
C GLY A 391 -24.08 -1.09 -2.65
N CYS A 392 -23.18 -1.24 -3.63
CA CYS A 392 -22.42 -0.09 -4.13
C CYS A 392 -23.23 0.54 -5.26
N LEU A 393 -24.18 1.40 -4.90
CA LEU A 393 -24.77 2.32 -5.86
C LEU A 393 -23.62 3.02 -6.59
N ASP A 394 -23.73 3.11 -7.91
CA ASP A 394 -22.86 3.94 -8.75
C ASP A 394 -22.79 5.34 -8.11
N PHE A 395 -21.67 5.63 -7.46
CA PHE A 395 -21.25 6.98 -7.09
C PHE A 395 -20.46 7.57 -8.26
#